data_AF-A0A5A7RMK9-F1
#
_entry.id   AF-A0A5A7RMK9-F1
#
_cell.length_a   1.000
_cell.length_b   1.000
_cell.length_c   1.000
_cell.angle_alpha   90.00
_cell.angle_beta   90.00
_cell.angle_gamma   90.00
#
_symmetry.space_group_name_H-M   'P 1'
#
loop_
_entity.id
_entity.type
_entity.pdbx_description
1 polymer ?
#
loop_
_entity_poly.entity_id
_entity_poly.type
_entity_poly.pdbx_seq_one_letter_code
_entity_poly.pdbx_strand_id
1 'polypeptide(L)' 'MEEVKVALQLEKDGYIYYRKAAELCPNEYGKKMFQKLAEDEIRHLETFRKIAKEIFDKIEEGEAEHLDIFEKIDFSTKA' A
#
# COMPACT_ATOMS: atom_id res chain seq x y z
N MET A 1 -16.60 -3.01 -9.32
CA MET A 1 -16.36 -3.38 -7.89
C MET A 1 -14.99 -3.99 -7.75
N GLU A 2 -14.59 -4.84 -8.70
CA GLU A 2 -13.24 -5.42 -8.80
C GLU A 2 -12.15 -4.35 -8.72
N GLU A 3 -12.32 -3.23 -9.42
CA GLU A 3 -11.33 -2.14 -9.52
C GLU A 3 -11.10 -1.45 -8.17
N VAL A 4 -12.16 -1.30 -7.38
CA VAL A 4 -12.09 -0.72 -6.03
C VAL A 4 -11.44 -1.70 -5.07
N LYS A 5 -11.74 -3.00 -5.18
CA LYS A 5 -11.07 -4.04 -4.38
C LYS A 5 -9.57 -4.09 -4.68
N VAL A 6 -9.20 -4.00 -5.96
CA VAL A 6 -7.80 -3.90 -6.41
C VAL A 6 -7.13 -2.65 -5.85
N ALA A 7 -7.77 -1.48 -5.92
CA ALA A 7 -7.22 -0.26 -5.35
C ALA A 7 -7.01 -0.38 -3.82
N LEU A 8 -8.00 -0.90 -3.09
CA LEU A 8 -7.88 -1.11 -1.64
C LEU A 8 -6.77 -2.10 -1.28
N GLN A 9 -6.59 -3.15 -2.09
CA GLN A 9 -5.50 -4.11 -1.88
C GLN A 9 -4.14 -3.49 -2.19
N LEU A 10 -4.05 -2.69 -3.26
CA LEU A 10 -2.83 -1.98 -3.62
C LEU A 10 -2.34 -1.07 -2.50
N GLU A 11 -3.24 -0.31 -1.86
CA GLU A 11 -2.88 0.55 -0.72
C GLU A 11 -2.38 -0.26 0.48
N LYS A 12 -3.00 -1.41 0.77
CA LYS A 12 -2.54 -2.33 1.84
C LYS A 12 -1.15 -2.88 1.53
N ASP A 13 -0.92 -3.28 0.29
CA ASP A 13 0.36 -3.83 -0.17
C ASP A 13 1.44 -2.73 -0.15
N GLY A 14 1.12 -1.52 -0.60
CA GLY A 14 1.97 -0.32 -0.54
C GLY A 14 2.38 0.04 0.89
N TYR A 15 1.45 -0.05 1.85
CA TYR A 15 1.77 0.14 3.27
C TYR A 15 2.82 -0.86 3.75
N ILE A 16 2.61 -2.16 3.51
CA ILE A 16 3.54 -3.23 3.90
C ILE A 16 4.90 -3.00 3.23
N TYR A 17 4.87 -2.56 1.97
CA TYR A 17 6.06 -2.27 1.19
C TYR A 17 6.90 -1.17 1.80
N TYR A 18 6.33 0.01 2.03
CA TYR A 18 7.07 1.13 2.59
C TYR A 18 7.49 0.88 4.04
N ARG A 19 6.72 0.11 4.81
CA ARG A 19 7.12 -0.35 6.14
C ARG A 19 8.39 -1.20 6.10
N LYS A 20 8.43 -2.22 5.25
CA LYS A 20 9.63 -3.06 5.07
C LYS A 20 10.81 -2.26 4.50
N ALA A 21 10.56 -1.37 3.54
CA ALA A 21 11.60 -0.49 2.99
C ALA A 21 12.22 0.42 4.07
N ALA A 22 11.40 0.95 4.97
CA ALA A 22 11.88 1.74 6.12
C ALA A 22 12.74 0.91 7.09
N GLU A 23 12.40 -0.36 7.31
CA GLU A 23 13.15 -1.28 8.17
C GLU A 23 14.51 -1.68 7.56
N LEU A 24 14.57 -1.81 6.24
CA LEU A 24 15.79 -2.16 5.49
C LEU A 24 16.67 -0.95 5.15
N CYS A 25 16.16 0.28 5.29
CA CYS A 25 16.90 1.49 4.94
C CYS A 25 17.90 1.88 6.05
N PRO A 26 19.23 1.86 5.78
CA PRO A 26 20.24 2.22 6.77
C PRO A 26 20.32 3.74 7.02
N ASN A 27 19.77 4.55 6.11
CA ASN A 27 19.81 6.01 6.21
C ASN A 27 18.59 6.54 6.96
N GLU A 28 18.80 7.29 8.04
CA GLU A 28 17.72 7.83 8.88
C GLU A 28 16.75 8.78 8.15
N TYR A 29 17.22 9.54 7.17
CA TYR A 29 16.33 10.39 6.36
C TYR A 29 15.49 9.55 5.40
N GLY A 30 16.09 8.55 4.75
CA GLY A 30 15.38 7.61 3.87
C GLY A 30 14.34 6.80 4.63
N LYS A 31 14.69 6.31 5.82
CA LYS A 31 13.76 5.64 6.73
C LYS A 31 12.55 6.50 7.07
N LYS A 32 12.76 7.77 7.45
CA LYS A 32 11.67 8.72 7.73
C LYS A 32 10.81 9.00 6.50
N MET A 33 11.41 9.06 5.31
CA MET A 33 10.67 9.21 4.05
C MET A 33 9.76 8.00 3.81
N PHE A 34 10.28 6.78 3.91
CA PHE A 34 9.46 5.57 3.75
C PHE A 34 8.38 5.44 4.82
N GLN A 35 8.65 5.83 6.07
CA GLN A 35 7.63 5.86 7.12
C GLN A 35 6.47 6.81 6.76
N LYS A 36 6.79 8.01 6.25
CA LYS A 36 5.76 8.95 5.77
C LYS A 36 4.95 8.39 4.61
N LEU A 37 5.61 7.74 3.64
CA LEU A 37 4.92 7.10 2.53
C LEU A 37 3.98 5.99 3.01
N ALA A 38 4.40 5.16 3.98
CA ALA A 38 3.50 4.17 4.59
C ALA A 38 2.29 4.86 5.26
N GLU A 39 2.49 5.97 5.97
CA GLU A 39 1.40 6.74 6.57
C GLU A 39 0.47 7.40 5.53
N ASP A 40 0.98 7.74 4.35
CA ASP A 40 0.17 8.22 3.22
C ASP A 40 -0.78 7.11 2.72
N GLU A 41 -0.31 5.87 2.58
CA GLU A 41 -1.15 4.76 2.09
C GLU A 41 -2.31 4.42 3.03
N ILE A 42 -2.15 4.62 4.34
CA ILE A 42 -3.28 4.49 5.29
C ILE A 42 -4.37 5.52 4.97
N ARG A 43 -3.99 6.77 4.68
CA ARG A 43 -4.94 7.83 4.33
C ARG A 43 -5.59 7.60 2.98
N HIS A 44 -4.83 7.06 2.01
CA HIS A 44 -5.38 6.65 0.72
C HIS A 44 -6.40 5.52 0.90
N LEU A 45 -6.08 4.50 1.68
CA LEU A 45 -6.99 3.39 1.99
C LEU A 45 -8.31 3.88 2.59
N GLU A 46 -8.26 4.80 3.55
CA GLU A 46 -9.46 5.43 4.13
C GLU A 46 -10.28 6.21 3.09
N THR A 47 -9.59 6.94 2.21
CA THR A 47 -10.23 7.70 1.12
C THR A 47 -10.92 6.78 0.13
N PHE A 48 -10.25 5.72 -0.32
CA PHE A 48 -10.84 4.73 -1.21
C PHE A 48 -12.01 3.99 -0.55
N ARG A 49 -11.93 3.65 0.73
CA ARG A 49 -13.06 3.09 1.49
C ARG A 49 -14.25 4.03 1.51
N LYS A 50 -14.02 5.33 1.73
CA LYS A 50 -15.10 6.32 1.74
C LYS A 50 -15.77 6.42 0.37
N ILE A 51 -14.98 6.55 -0.71
CA ILE A 51 -15.47 6.61 -2.09
C ILE A 51 -16.26 5.34 -2.43
N ALA A 52 -15.72 4.17 -2.07
CA ALA A 52 -16.36 2.89 -2.28
C ALA A 52 -17.72 2.80 -1.55
N LYS A 53 -17.81 3.33 -0.34
CA LYS A 53 -19.04 3.33 0.45
C LYS A 53 -20.09 4.25 -0.16
N GLU A 54 -19.69 5.43 -0.63
CA GLU A 54 -20.59 6.38 -1.30
C GLU A 54 -21.15 5.84 -2.62
N ILE A 55 -20.36 5.06 -3.36
CA ILE A 55 -20.78 4.51 -4.66
C ILE A 55 -21.57 3.20 -4.52
N PHE A 56 -21.13 2.30 -3.63
CA PHE A 56 -21.63 0.92 -3.59
C PHE A 56 -22.51 0.59 -2.38
N ASP A 57 -22.66 1.50 -1.41
CA ASP A 57 -23.47 1.41 -0.17
C ASP A 57 -23.07 0.27 0.80
N LYS A 58 -22.66 -0.88 0.27
CA LYS A 58 -22.01 -2.01 0.94
C LYS A 58 -20.71 -2.35 0.24
N ILE A 59 -19.61 -2.35 0.99
CA ILE A 59 -18.31 -2.84 0.53
C ILE A 59 -18.12 -4.21 1.18
N GLU A 60 -18.04 -5.25 0.37
CA GLU A 60 -17.44 -6.51 0.83
C GLU A 60 -15.92 -6.36 0.71
N GLU A 61 -15.25 -6.16 1.85
CA GLU A 61 -13.80 -6.32 1.93
C GLU A 61 -13.44 -7.80 1.80
N GLY A 62 -13.46 -8.30 0.56
CA GLY A 62 -12.77 -9.53 0.20
C GLY A 62 -11.30 -9.24 -0.08
N GLU A 63 -10.43 -10.21 0.19
CA GLU A 63 -9.04 -10.18 -0.25
C GLU A 63 -9.04 -10.27 -1.79
N ALA A 64 -8.61 -9.19 -2.47
CA ALA A 64 -8.21 -9.30 -3.87
C ALA A 64 -6.87 -10.06 -3.91
N GLU A 65 -6.51 -10.63 -5.07
CA GLU A 65 -5.21 -11.29 -5.20
C GLU A 65 -4.09 -10.36 -4.70
N HIS A 66 -3.32 -10.85 -3.73
CA HIS A 66 -2.18 -10.14 -3.20
C HIS A 66 -1.18 -9.93 -4.34
N LEU A 67 -1.02 -8.68 -4.75
CA LEU A 67 -0.03 -8.33 -5.75
C LEU A 67 1.28 -8.19 -4.98
N ASP A 68 2.08 -9.26 -4.97
CA ASP A 68 3.41 -9.20 -4.37
C ASP A 68 4.32 -8.30 -5.20
N ILE A 69 4.26 -7.01 -4.91
CA ILE A 69 5.05 -5.95 -5.52
C ILE A 69 6.56 -6.15 -5.26
N PHE A 70 6.94 -6.94 -4.25
CA PHE A 70 8.36 -7.26 -4.02
C PHE A 70 8.91 -8.27 -5.02
N GLU A 71 8.12 -9.23 -5.51
CA GLU A 71 8.61 -10.20 -6.50
C GLU A 71 8.90 -9.54 -7.86
N LYS A 72 8.21 -8.43 -8.18
CA LYS A 72 8.36 -7.73 -9.46
C LYS A 72 9.43 -6.63 -9.46
N ILE A 73 9.94 -6.24 -8.30
CA ILE A 73 10.93 -5.16 -8.17
C ILE A 73 12.24 -5.75 -7.64
N ASP A 74 13.25 -5.80 -8.51
CA ASP A 74 14.59 -6.25 -8.13
C ASP A 74 15.32 -5.18 -7.28
N PHE A 75 15.35 -5.39 -5.97
CA PHE A 75 16.13 -4.55 -5.04
C PHE A 75 17.61 -4.96 -4.96
N SER A 76 18.06 -5.98 -5.72
CA SER A 76 19.45 -6.45 -5.72
C SER A 76 20.43 -5.45 -6.36
N THR A 77 19.96 -4.40 -7.04
CA THR A 77 20.81 -3.27 -7.39
C THR A 77 21.14 -2.46 -6.13
N LYS A 78 22.10 -2.99 -5.37
CA LYS A 78 22.83 -2.28 -4.31
C LYS A 78 23.38 -0.99 -4.92
N ALA A 79 23.00 0.15 -4.35
CA ALA A 79 23.73 1.40 -4.53
C ALA A 79 25.05 1.36 -3.75
#